data_AF-A0A1I2E9L8-F1
#
_entry.id   AF-A0A1I2E9L8-F1
#
_cell.length_a   1.000
_cell.length_b   1.000
_cell.length_c   1.000
_cell.angle_alpha   90.00
_cell.angle_beta   90.00
_cell.angle_gamma   90.00
#
_symmetry.space_group_name_H-M   'P 1'
#
loop_
_entity.id
_entity.type
_entity.pdbx_description
1 polymer ?
#
loop_
_entity_poly.entity_id
_entity_poly.type
_entity_poly.pdbx_seq_one_letter_code
_entity_poly.pdbx_strand_id
1 'polypeptide(L)'
;MINKLIILKIKLLIFLFFGSTLVNAQTLGTYRWNISPFCNVITLTITQFEAGWSAVGSDNNCGLTEASPVSGSFSSIGRGSEFKGILTSEGLDRLTTTITTLRIDSESGGGDWVDDAGNTGNAVFNPATAPGQPRIIQKNMWLYVTSNGVFLPFYEGVTVTHPATGEYCIVIPKRRSVVGTQATSADRNNRTNIVTVGVSLGEQGGVESVCNPLITDTHDVIPVYITKPDGTPVDGYFTVFVP
;
A
#
# COMPACT_ATOMS: atom_id res chain seq x y z
N MET A 1 21.49 -19.06 -63.77
CA MET A 1 20.62 -19.21 -62.57
C MET A 1 21.18 -18.51 -61.31
N ILE A 2 22.50 -18.46 -61.12
CA ILE A 2 23.16 -17.90 -59.91
C ILE A 2 22.85 -16.41 -59.63
N ASN A 3 22.78 -15.54 -60.66
CA ASN A 3 22.53 -14.10 -60.45
C ASN A 3 21.13 -13.77 -59.88
N LYS A 4 20.11 -14.60 -60.16
CA LYS A 4 18.75 -14.37 -59.62
C LYS A 4 18.68 -14.66 -58.12
N LEU A 5 19.46 -15.63 -57.62
CA LEU A 5 19.47 -16.01 -56.21
C LEU A 5 20.17 -14.94 -55.34
N ILE A 6 21.23 -14.32 -55.86
CA ILE A 6 21.95 -13.25 -55.16
C ILE A 6 21.07 -12.00 -55.04
N ILE A 7 20.38 -11.60 -56.11
CA ILE A 7 19.47 -10.44 -56.10
C ILE A 7 18.30 -10.67 -55.13
N LEU A 8 17.75 -11.89 -55.05
CA LEU A 8 16.69 -12.21 -54.11
C LEU A 8 17.17 -12.13 -52.64
N LYS A 9 18.37 -12.64 -52.35
CA LYS A 9 18.97 -12.54 -51.00
C LYS A 9 19.23 -11.10 -50.58
N ILE A 10 19.73 -10.26 -51.49
CA ILE A 10 19.96 -8.84 -51.21
C ILE A 10 18.63 -8.11 -50.97
N LYS A 11 17.59 -8.39 -51.76
CA LYS A 11 16.26 -7.80 -51.53
C LYS A 11 15.65 -8.25 -50.19
N LEU A 12 15.80 -9.52 -49.82
CA LEU A 12 15.33 -10.04 -48.55
C LEU A 12 16.09 -9.42 -47.37
N LEU A 13 17.41 -9.25 -47.50
CA LEU A 13 18.24 -8.60 -46.48
C LEU A 13 17.85 -7.12 -46.31
N ILE A 14 17.70 -6.38 -47.41
CA ILE A 14 17.26 -4.98 -47.38
C ILE A 14 15.86 -4.88 -46.75
N PHE A 15 14.92 -5.75 -47.10
CA PHE A 15 13.58 -5.74 -46.51
C PHE A 15 13.59 -5.99 -44.99
N LEU A 16 14.51 -6.82 -44.49
CA LEU A 16 14.69 -7.06 -43.05
C LEU A 16 15.30 -5.87 -42.30
N PHE A 17 16.07 -5.00 -42.97
CA PHE A 17 16.71 -3.83 -42.33
C PHE A 17 15.80 -2.59 -42.23
N PHE A 18 14.69 -2.51 -42.99
CA PHE A 18 13.81 -1.33 -43.03
C PHE A 18 12.50 -1.47 -42.23
N GLY A 19 12.30 -2.56 -41.49
CA GLY A 19 11.03 -2.87 -40.84
C GLY A 19 10.85 -2.42 -39.38
N SER A 20 11.89 -1.93 -38.71
CA SER A 20 11.82 -1.57 -37.29
C SER A 20 11.35 -0.13 -37.11
N THR A 21 10.05 0.13 -37.29
CA THR A 21 9.48 1.40 -36.81
C THR A 21 9.55 1.39 -35.30
N LEU A 22 10.28 2.35 -34.72
CA LEU A 22 10.21 2.62 -33.28
C LEU A 22 8.73 2.80 -32.94
N VAL A 23 8.17 1.87 -32.18
CA VAL A 23 6.82 2.02 -31.64
C VAL A 23 6.90 3.12 -30.60
N ASN A 24 6.55 4.33 -31.02
CA ASN A 24 6.44 5.45 -30.11
C ASN A 24 5.34 5.13 -29.11
N ALA A 25 5.63 5.30 -27.83
CA ALA A 25 4.64 5.15 -26.78
C ALA A 25 3.42 6.03 -27.09
N GLN A 26 2.23 5.44 -27.14
CA GLN A 26 1.00 6.14 -27.50
C GLN A 26 0.19 6.43 -26.25
N THR A 27 -0.02 7.71 -25.93
CA THR A 27 -0.98 8.09 -24.90
C THR A 27 -2.39 7.78 -25.39
N LEU A 28 -3.10 6.93 -24.65
CA LEU A 28 -4.47 6.53 -24.96
C LEU A 28 -5.48 7.57 -24.47
N GLY A 29 -5.20 8.19 -23.33
CA GLY A 29 -6.04 9.24 -22.75
C GLY A 29 -5.93 9.32 -21.24
N THR A 30 -6.76 10.17 -20.66
CA THR A 30 -6.91 10.33 -19.20
C THR A 30 -8.28 9.82 -18.78
N TYR A 31 -8.28 8.95 -17.78
CA TYR A 31 -9.44 8.19 -17.34
C TYR A 31 -9.60 8.30 -15.83
N ARG A 32 -10.83 8.06 -15.34
CA ARG A 32 -11.19 8.24 -13.93
C ARG A 32 -11.93 7.02 -13.41
N TRP A 33 -11.57 6.58 -12.21
CA TRP A 33 -12.22 5.47 -11.51
C TRP A 33 -12.51 5.82 -10.06
N ASN A 34 -13.74 5.60 -9.60
CA ASN A 34 -14.04 5.56 -8.18
C ASN A 34 -13.77 4.15 -7.64
N ILE A 35 -13.08 4.07 -6.51
CA ILE A 35 -12.67 2.82 -5.86
C ILE A 35 -13.74 2.46 -4.80
N SER A 36 -14.95 2.09 -5.24
CA SER A 36 -16.10 1.79 -4.37
C SER A 36 -15.80 0.57 -3.47
N PRO A 37 -16.17 0.59 -2.17
CA PRO A 37 -17.11 1.50 -1.51
C PRO A 37 -16.52 2.78 -0.93
N PHE A 38 -15.28 3.13 -1.29
CA PHE A 38 -14.62 4.34 -0.81
C PHE A 38 -14.85 5.52 -1.75
N CYS A 39 -14.79 6.74 -1.23
CA CYS A 39 -14.97 7.96 -2.02
C CYS A 39 -13.75 8.36 -2.86
N ASN A 40 -12.65 7.60 -2.78
CA ASN A 40 -11.44 7.84 -3.55
C ASN A 40 -11.73 7.76 -5.06
N VAL A 41 -11.25 8.75 -5.81
CA VAL A 41 -11.31 8.80 -7.27
C VAL A 41 -9.89 8.93 -7.80
N ILE A 42 -9.49 7.90 -8.53
CA ILE A 42 -8.19 7.82 -9.17
C ILE A 42 -8.33 8.30 -10.61
N THR A 43 -7.51 9.28 -10.98
CA THR A 43 -7.41 9.84 -12.33
C THR A 43 -6.07 9.43 -12.91
N LEU A 44 -6.03 8.75 -14.05
CA LEU A 44 -4.81 8.24 -14.66
C LEU A 44 -4.74 8.60 -16.14
N THR A 45 -3.59 9.09 -16.55
CA THR A 45 -3.19 9.12 -17.95
C THR A 45 -2.53 7.80 -18.30
N ILE A 46 -3.13 7.06 -19.25
CA ILE A 46 -2.64 5.76 -19.70
C ILE A 46 -1.82 5.94 -20.98
N THR A 47 -0.61 5.38 -20.98
CA THR A 47 0.29 5.36 -22.13
C THR A 47 0.67 3.93 -22.47
N GLN A 48 0.37 3.51 -23.70
CA GLN A 48 0.70 2.20 -24.25
C GLN A 48 2.13 2.17 -24.78
N PHE A 49 2.84 1.07 -24.51
CA PHE A 49 4.11 0.70 -25.12
C PHE A 49 4.02 -0.74 -25.67
N GLU A 50 5.02 -1.23 -26.40
CA GLU A 50 4.95 -2.49 -27.15
C GLU A 50 4.44 -3.70 -26.35
N ALA A 51 4.84 -3.80 -25.07
CA ALA A 51 4.56 -4.95 -24.22
C ALA A 51 3.54 -4.68 -23.10
N GLY A 52 2.91 -3.50 -23.04
CA GLY A 52 1.99 -3.17 -21.95
C GLY A 52 1.57 -1.71 -21.88
N TRP A 53 1.10 -1.30 -20.71
CA TRP A 53 0.65 0.06 -20.47
C TRP A 53 1.25 0.59 -19.18
N SER A 54 1.57 1.88 -19.19
CA SER A 54 1.95 2.66 -18.01
C SER A 54 0.81 3.59 -17.68
N ALA A 55 0.67 3.91 -16.40
CA ALA A 55 -0.29 4.88 -15.94
C ALA A 55 0.33 5.80 -14.91
N VAL A 56 0.02 7.09 -15.02
CA VAL A 56 0.46 8.12 -14.09
C VAL A 56 -0.70 9.08 -13.88
N GLY A 57 -0.90 9.54 -12.65
CA GLY A 57 -1.92 10.53 -12.31
C GLY A 57 -2.05 10.72 -10.81
N SER A 58 -3.27 10.71 -10.28
CA SER A 58 -3.53 11.06 -8.89
C SER A 58 -4.78 10.42 -8.30
N ASP A 59 -4.79 10.19 -7.00
CA ASP A 59 -5.95 9.90 -6.16
C ASP A 59 -6.41 11.21 -5.50
N ASN A 60 -7.69 11.56 -5.66
CA ASN A 60 -8.24 12.78 -5.09
C ASN A 60 -8.42 12.73 -3.56
N ASN A 61 -8.11 11.62 -2.91
CA ASN A 61 -8.26 11.40 -1.47
C ASN A 61 -9.64 11.85 -0.97
N CYS A 62 -10.71 11.48 -1.66
CA CYS A 62 -12.08 11.90 -1.33
C CYS A 62 -12.36 13.41 -1.37
N GLY A 63 -11.64 14.15 -2.21
CA GLY A 63 -11.84 15.57 -2.41
C GLY A 63 -11.05 16.46 -1.44
N LEU A 64 -10.03 15.91 -0.76
CA LEU A 64 -9.05 16.74 -0.07
C LEU A 64 -8.34 17.65 -1.07
N THR A 65 -7.88 18.81 -0.58
CA THR A 65 -7.21 19.82 -1.41
C THR A 65 -5.92 19.30 -2.06
N GLU A 66 -5.23 18.37 -1.39
CA GLU A 66 -4.01 17.75 -1.91
C GLU A 66 -4.32 16.34 -2.41
N ALA A 67 -4.02 16.10 -3.69
CA ALA A 67 -4.15 14.80 -4.33
C ALA A 67 -2.85 13.99 -4.16
N SER A 68 -2.99 12.69 -3.93
CA SER A 68 -1.87 11.75 -3.83
C SER A 68 -1.41 11.35 -5.23
N PRO A 69 -0.13 11.43 -5.61
CA PRO A 69 0.32 10.95 -6.91
C PRO A 69 0.11 9.44 -7.00
N VAL A 70 -0.34 8.98 -8.18
CA VAL A 70 -0.54 7.56 -8.48
C VAL A 70 0.28 7.20 -9.71
N SER A 71 0.99 6.08 -9.65
CA SER A 71 1.70 5.52 -10.81
C SER A 71 1.59 4.01 -10.85
N GLY A 72 1.74 3.41 -12.03
CA GLY A 72 1.72 1.97 -12.15
C GLY A 72 1.79 1.47 -13.58
N SER A 73 1.56 0.17 -13.73
CA SER A 73 1.60 -0.52 -15.02
C SER A 73 0.47 -1.53 -15.13
N PHE A 74 -0.02 -1.72 -16.35
CA PHE A 74 -1.01 -2.73 -16.69
C PHE A 74 -0.44 -3.70 -17.72
N SER A 75 -0.95 -4.93 -17.67
CA SER A 75 -0.72 -5.98 -18.66
C SER A 75 -2.07 -6.58 -19.08
N SER A 76 -2.16 -7.03 -20.33
CA SER A 76 -3.30 -7.80 -20.81
C SER A 76 -3.19 -9.21 -20.23
N ILE A 77 -4.31 -9.75 -19.76
CA ILE A 77 -4.36 -11.10 -19.20
C ILE A 77 -4.78 -12.16 -20.24
N GLY A 78 -4.73 -11.82 -21.53
CA GLY A 78 -4.90 -12.77 -22.65
C GLY A 78 -6.33 -13.27 -22.87
N ARG A 79 -7.31 -12.80 -22.09
CA ARG A 79 -8.74 -13.10 -22.24
C ARG A 79 -9.49 -11.85 -22.70
N GLY A 80 -9.31 -11.49 -23.97
CA GLY A 80 -9.97 -10.32 -24.54
C GLY A 80 -9.40 -9.00 -24.03
N SER A 81 -10.28 -8.11 -23.60
CA SER A 81 -9.99 -6.70 -23.33
C SER A 81 -9.86 -6.37 -21.85
N GLU A 82 -9.54 -7.39 -21.05
CA GLU A 82 -9.26 -7.27 -19.63
C GLU A 82 -7.80 -6.85 -19.38
N PHE A 83 -7.64 -5.85 -18.51
CA PHE A 83 -6.34 -5.39 -18.05
C PHE A 83 -6.18 -5.71 -16.57
N LYS A 84 -4.99 -6.16 -16.18
CA LYS A 84 -4.59 -6.25 -14.77
C LYS A 84 -3.41 -5.32 -14.55
N GLY A 85 -3.54 -4.43 -13.58
CA GLY A 85 -2.46 -3.53 -13.18
C GLY A 85 -2.18 -3.49 -11.69
N ILE A 86 -0.99 -3.00 -11.38
CA ILE A 86 -0.57 -2.60 -10.05
C ILE A 86 -0.45 -1.09 -10.08
N LEU A 87 -1.16 -0.40 -9.19
CA LEU A 87 -1.07 1.04 -9.00
C LEU A 87 -0.55 1.33 -7.60
N THR A 88 0.27 2.36 -7.51
CA THR A 88 0.95 2.79 -6.32
C THR A 88 0.53 4.23 -6.07
N SER A 89 -0.17 4.49 -4.97
CA SER A 89 -0.58 5.83 -4.54
C SER A 89 0.29 6.27 -3.37
N GLU A 90 0.94 7.42 -3.46
CA GLU A 90 1.67 7.99 -2.33
C GLU A 90 0.76 8.96 -1.58
N GLY A 91 0.26 8.53 -0.42
CA GLY A 91 -0.48 9.37 0.51
C GLY A 91 0.31 10.63 0.90
N LEU A 92 -0.40 11.66 1.37
CA LEU A 92 0.15 12.96 1.78
C LEU A 92 1.24 12.86 2.85
N ASP A 93 1.29 11.75 3.57
CA ASP A 93 2.30 11.41 4.55
C ASP A 93 3.41 10.49 4.03
N ARG A 94 3.63 10.47 2.71
CA ARG A 94 4.62 9.62 2.02
C ARG A 94 4.35 8.13 2.19
N LEU A 95 3.08 7.79 2.37
CA LEU A 95 2.66 6.42 2.59
C LEU A 95 2.21 5.81 1.29
N THR A 96 2.93 4.79 0.87
CA THR A 96 2.61 4.10 -0.36
C THR A 96 1.52 3.07 -0.12
N THR A 97 0.34 3.27 -0.69
CA THR A 97 -0.70 2.23 -0.79
C THR A 97 -0.68 1.62 -2.17
N THR A 98 -0.62 0.29 -2.24
CA THR A 98 -0.62 -0.42 -3.51
C THR A 98 -2.01 -0.97 -3.80
N ILE A 99 -2.68 -0.46 -4.84
CA ILE A 99 -3.79 -1.18 -5.46
C ILE A 99 -3.16 -2.30 -6.28
N THR A 100 -3.12 -3.47 -5.64
CA THR A 100 -2.44 -4.67 -6.12
C THR A 100 -3.10 -5.26 -7.35
N THR A 101 -4.40 -5.05 -7.53
CA THR A 101 -5.12 -5.49 -8.71
C THR A 101 -6.21 -4.50 -9.02
N LEU A 102 -6.16 -3.91 -10.21
CA LEU A 102 -7.30 -3.24 -10.85
C LEU A 102 -7.61 -4.03 -12.12
N ARG A 103 -8.81 -4.62 -12.18
CA ARG A 103 -9.34 -5.29 -13.36
C ARG A 103 -10.29 -4.34 -14.06
N ILE A 104 -10.02 -4.09 -15.34
CA ILE A 104 -10.85 -3.21 -16.16
C ILE A 104 -11.33 -4.02 -17.35
N ASP A 105 -12.65 -4.13 -17.47
CA ASP A 105 -13.34 -4.60 -18.66
C ASP A 105 -13.43 -3.43 -19.66
N SER A 106 -13.04 -3.62 -20.92
CA SER A 106 -13.02 -2.50 -21.87
C SER A 106 -14.40 -2.03 -22.31
N GLU A 107 -15.44 -2.84 -22.16
CA GLU A 107 -16.79 -2.49 -22.61
C GLU A 107 -17.45 -1.53 -21.64
N SER A 108 -17.31 -1.81 -20.34
CA SER A 108 -17.85 -1.01 -19.24
C SER A 108 -16.86 0.04 -18.72
N GLY A 109 -15.56 -0.18 -18.93
CA GLY A 109 -14.48 0.59 -18.31
C GLY A 109 -14.33 0.33 -16.81
N GLY A 110 -15.15 -0.52 -16.19
CA GLY A 110 -15.12 -0.80 -14.75
C GLY A 110 -14.55 -2.20 -14.43
N GLY A 111 -14.54 -2.56 -13.15
CA GLY A 111 -14.25 -3.93 -12.71
C GLY A 111 -13.86 -4.01 -11.24
N ASP A 112 -13.13 -5.05 -10.84
CA ASP A 112 -12.78 -5.26 -9.43
C ASP A 112 -11.46 -4.58 -9.05
N TRP A 113 -11.34 -4.18 -7.78
CA TRP A 113 -10.06 -3.76 -7.21
C TRP A 113 -9.76 -4.45 -5.88
N VAL A 114 -8.47 -4.56 -5.58
CA VAL A 114 -7.93 -5.07 -4.31
C VAL A 114 -6.67 -4.27 -3.95
N ASP A 115 -6.51 -3.87 -2.70
CA ASP A 115 -5.27 -3.27 -2.19
C ASP A 115 -4.45 -4.21 -1.28
N ASP A 116 -3.29 -3.73 -0.85
CA ASP A 116 -2.36 -4.42 0.05
C ASP A 116 -2.86 -4.56 1.49
N ALA A 117 -3.84 -3.76 1.90
CA ALA A 117 -4.56 -3.90 3.17
C ALA A 117 -5.71 -4.94 3.10
N GLY A 118 -5.95 -5.54 1.93
CA GLY A 118 -7.03 -6.49 1.72
C GLY A 118 -8.41 -5.85 1.56
N ASN A 119 -8.50 -4.53 1.43
CA ASN A 119 -9.73 -3.88 1.03
C ASN A 119 -10.04 -4.24 -0.43
N THR A 120 -11.32 -4.40 -0.73
CA THR A 120 -11.79 -4.78 -2.07
C THR A 120 -13.07 -4.05 -2.45
N GLY A 121 -13.40 -4.07 -3.74
CA GLY A 121 -14.69 -3.62 -4.22
C GLY A 121 -14.71 -3.39 -5.72
N ASN A 122 -15.59 -2.48 -6.17
CA ASN A 122 -15.80 -2.18 -7.59
C ASN A 122 -15.15 -0.85 -7.99
N ALA A 123 -14.34 -0.87 -9.04
CA ALA A 123 -13.86 0.29 -9.75
C ALA A 123 -14.95 0.78 -10.72
N VAL A 124 -15.55 1.93 -10.41
CA VAL A 124 -16.62 2.55 -11.21
C VAL A 124 -16.00 3.55 -12.17
N PHE A 125 -16.16 3.32 -13.47
CA PHE A 125 -15.62 4.17 -14.52
C PHE A 125 -16.34 5.52 -14.64
N ASN A 126 -15.55 6.58 -14.79
CA ASN A 126 -16.01 7.96 -14.97
C ASN A 126 -17.19 8.35 -14.05
N PRO A 127 -17.01 8.21 -12.73
CA PRO A 127 -18.09 8.42 -11.77
C PRO A 127 -18.53 9.89 -11.77
N ALA A 128 -19.85 10.13 -11.82
CA ALA A 128 -20.40 11.48 -11.63
C ALA A 128 -20.26 11.93 -10.16
N THR A 129 -20.43 11.00 -9.23
CA THR A 129 -20.22 11.17 -7.78
C THR A 129 -19.46 9.97 -7.24
N ALA A 130 -18.72 10.18 -6.16
CA ALA A 130 -17.91 9.15 -5.51
C ALA A 130 -18.38 8.98 -4.05
N PRO A 131 -19.45 8.20 -3.83
CA PRO A 131 -19.95 7.96 -2.48
C PRO A 131 -18.95 7.12 -1.68
N GLY A 132 -19.07 7.16 -0.36
CA GLY A 132 -18.24 6.36 0.55
C GLY A 132 -17.53 7.21 1.58
N GLN A 133 -16.89 6.53 2.53
CA GLN A 133 -15.93 7.15 3.44
C GLN A 133 -14.53 7.06 2.85
N PRO A 134 -13.58 7.90 3.32
CA PRO A 134 -12.18 7.75 2.97
C PRO A 134 -11.69 6.33 3.25
N ARG A 135 -10.91 5.79 2.32
CA ARG A 135 -10.26 4.51 2.52
C ARG A 135 -9.31 4.58 3.70
N ILE A 136 -9.55 3.74 4.71
CA ILE A 136 -8.61 3.54 5.82
C ILE A 136 -7.45 2.71 5.27
N ILE A 137 -6.26 3.31 5.22
CA ILE A 137 -5.05 2.62 4.80
C ILE A 137 -4.49 1.93 6.05
N GLN A 138 -4.90 0.69 6.28
CA GLN A 138 -4.31 -0.11 7.34
C GLN A 138 -2.86 -0.40 6.99
N LYS A 139 -1.98 -0.21 7.97
CA LYS A 139 -0.58 -0.55 7.80
C LYS A 139 -0.11 -1.64 8.73
N ASN A 140 0.75 -2.46 8.15
CA ASN A 140 1.67 -3.31 8.87
C ASN A 140 2.88 -2.48 9.29
N MET A 141 2.94 -2.10 10.57
CA MET A 141 4.17 -1.58 11.15
C MET A 141 4.99 -2.77 11.66
N TRP A 142 6.16 -2.98 11.05
CA TRP A 142 7.13 -3.95 11.57
C TRP A 142 7.90 -3.31 12.71
N LEU A 143 7.81 -3.95 13.88
CA LEU A 143 8.50 -3.60 15.10
C LEU A 143 9.57 -4.68 15.35
N TYR A 144 10.83 -4.28 15.49
CA TYR A 144 11.87 -5.20 15.94
C TYR A 144 12.20 -4.91 17.39
N VAL A 145 11.89 -5.85 18.28
CA VAL A 145 12.13 -5.71 19.71
C VAL A 145 13.33 -6.56 20.08
N THR A 146 14.29 -5.94 20.76
CA THR A 146 15.46 -6.58 21.33
C THR A 146 15.60 -6.21 22.79
N SER A 147 16.38 -6.99 23.53
CA SER A 147 16.85 -6.65 24.88
C SER A 147 17.52 -5.28 25.00
N ASN A 148 18.02 -4.71 23.89
CA ASN A 148 18.65 -3.39 23.85
C ASN A 148 17.67 -2.26 23.45
N GLY A 149 16.40 -2.58 23.22
CA GLY A 149 15.37 -1.63 22.82
C GLY A 149 14.64 -2.03 21.55
N VAL A 150 13.83 -1.10 21.05
CA VAL A 150 12.93 -1.32 19.92
C VAL A 150 13.38 -0.50 18.72
N PHE A 151 13.43 -1.15 17.57
CA PHE A 151 13.77 -0.55 16.31
C PHE A 151 12.54 -0.50 15.39
N LEU A 152 12.28 0.69 14.86
CA LEU A 152 11.22 0.99 13.92
C LEU A 152 11.83 1.50 12.61
N PRO A 153 11.98 0.64 11.59
CA PRO A 153 12.71 1.02 10.38
C PRO A 153 12.04 2.10 9.52
N PHE A 154 10.74 2.42 9.74
CA PHE A 154 9.96 3.18 8.75
C PHE A 154 9.05 4.29 9.31
N TYR A 155 9.25 4.75 10.55
CA TYR A 155 8.45 5.86 11.09
C TYR A 155 9.31 6.92 11.76
N GLU A 156 9.49 8.05 11.07
CA GLU A 156 9.96 9.27 11.70
C GLU A 156 8.95 9.71 12.79
N GLY A 157 9.45 10.00 13.99
CA GLY A 157 8.65 10.51 15.11
C GLY A 157 8.08 9.47 16.06
N VAL A 158 8.23 8.17 15.79
CA VAL A 158 7.85 7.14 16.77
C VAL A 158 9.04 6.87 17.68
N THR A 159 8.96 7.37 18.91
CA THR A 159 9.93 7.03 19.96
C THR A 159 9.38 5.85 20.73
N VAL A 160 10.23 4.86 20.98
CA VAL A 160 9.92 3.76 21.89
C VAL A 160 10.79 3.88 23.12
N THR A 161 10.19 4.24 24.24
CA THR A 161 10.85 4.19 25.55
C THR A 161 10.59 2.83 26.18
N HIS A 162 11.66 2.16 26.61
CA HIS A 162 11.64 0.96 27.44
C HIS A 162 11.85 1.39 28.91
N PRO A 163 10.80 1.56 29.72
CA PRO A 163 10.94 1.60 31.17
C PRO A 163 11.39 0.22 31.65
N ALA A 164 12.06 0.14 32.80
CA ALA A 164 12.51 -1.11 33.40
C ALA A 164 11.39 -2.16 33.65
N THR A 165 10.14 -1.80 33.37
CA THR A 165 8.91 -2.60 33.52
C THR A 165 8.54 -3.45 32.31
N GLY A 166 9.19 -3.30 31.15
CA GLY A 166 8.87 -4.07 29.92
C GLY A 166 7.65 -3.57 29.14
N GLU A 167 7.19 -2.35 29.43
CA GLU A 167 6.12 -1.66 28.68
C GLU A 167 6.73 -0.81 27.55
N TYR A 168 6.21 -0.89 26.33
CA TYR A 168 6.71 -0.09 25.22
C TYR A 168 5.68 0.98 24.85
N CYS A 169 6.12 2.24 24.81
CA CYS A 169 5.25 3.35 24.40
C CYS A 169 5.46 3.66 22.93
N ILE A 170 4.42 3.50 22.10
CA ILE A 170 4.45 3.91 20.70
C ILE A 170 3.80 5.28 20.60
N VAL A 171 4.60 6.33 20.42
CA VAL A 171 4.11 7.70 20.24
C VAL A 171 3.77 7.94 18.77
N ILE A 172 2.52 8.30 18.46
CA ILE A 172 2.04 8.58 17.11
C ILE A 172 1.38 9.97 17.03
N PRO A 173 1.47 10.70 15.91
CA PRO A 173 0.75 11.96 15.75
C PRO A 173 -0.78 11.77 15.82
N LYS A 174 -1.49 12.67 16.51
CA LYS A 174 -2.96 12.64 16.71
C LYS A 174 -3.79 12.57 15.42
N ARG A 175 -3.22 12.97 14.28
CA ARG A 175 -3.88 12.87 12.97
C ARG A 175 -4.03 11.42 12.47
N ARG A 176 -3.55 10.42 13.20
CA ARG A 176 -3.41 9.02 12.76
C ARG A 176 -3.90 7.98 13.80
N SER A 177 -4.82 8.34 14.70
CA SER A 177 -5.06 7.57 15.93
C SER A 177 -6.25 6.60 15.93
N VAL A 178 -6.68 6.11 14.78
CA VAL A 178 -7.53 4.92 14.77
C VAL A 178 -6.59 3.74 14.97
N VAL A 179 -6.64 3.07 16.12
CA VAL A 179 -5.71 1.99 16.48
C VAL A 179 -6.46 0.68 16.59
N GLY A 180 -6.14 -0.27 15.70
CA GLY A 180 -6.70 -1.61 15.66
C GLY A 180 -5.53 -2.57 15.58
N THR A 181 -5.24 -3.24 16.68
CA THR A 181 -3.98 -3.97 16.84
C THR A 181 -4.20 -5.48 16.77
N GLN A 182 -3.56 -6.13 15.81
CA GLN A 182 -3.46 -7.59 15.77
C GLN A 182 -1.98 -7.98 15.76
N ALA A 183 -1.44 -8.42 16.90
CA ALA A 183 -0.08 -8.93 16.92
C ALA A 183 -0.06 -10.40 16.49
N THR A 184 0.72 -10.70 15.45
CA THR A 184 1.05 -12.08 15.07
C THR A 184 2.53 -12.31 15.37
N SER A 185 2.85 -13.32 16.17
CA SER A 185 4.24 -13.71 16.41
C SER A 185 4.80 -14.34 15.13
N ALA A 186 5.87 -13.78 14.58
CA ALA A 186 6.59 -14.41 13.46
C ALA A 186 7.40 -15.65 13.90
N ASP A 187 7.46 -15.95 15.20
CA ASP A 187 8.09 -17.17 15.70
C ASP A 187 7.25 -18.40 15.32
N ARG A 188 7.50 -18.92 14.11
CA ARG A 188 6.82 -20.11 13.57
C ARG A 188 7.00 -21.35 14.46
N ASN A 189 7.94 -21.32 15.40
CA ASN A 189 8.28 -22.46 16.23
C ASN A 189 7.76 -22.37 17.68
N ASN A 190 7.27 -21.21 18.14
CA ASN A 190 6.90 -21.02 19.53
C ASN A 190 5.54 -20.31 19.70
N ARG A 191 4.47 -21.12 19.81
CA ARG A 191 3.05 -20.70 19.90
C ARG A 191 2.66 -20.04 21.25
N THR A 192 3.61 -19.61 22.06
CA THR A 192 3.39 -19.21 23.47
C THR A 192 3.62 -17.72 23.75
N ASN A 193 4.02 -16.93 22.76
CA ASN A 193 4.12 -15.48 22.94
C ASN A 193 2.73 -14.86 22.92
N ILE A 194 2.30 -14.31 24.06
CA ILE A 194 1.07 -13.53 24.18
C ILE A 194 1.46 -12.07 23.98
N VAL A 195 1.09 -11.49 22.84
CA VAL A 195 1.22 -10.04 22.67
C VAL A 195 -0.11 -9.42 23.02
N THR A 196 -0.15 -8.68 24.13
CA THR A 196 -1.34 -7.93 24.54
C THR A 196 -1.11 -6.48 24.17
N VAL A 197 -1.82 -6.02 23.15
CA VAL A 197 -1.93 -4.59 22.89
C VAL A 197 -3.13 -4.09 23.67
N GLY A 198 -2.86 -3.31 24.71
CA GLY A 198 -3.88 -2.80 25.61
C GLY A 198 -4.04 -1.30 25.45
N VAL A 199 -5.28 -0.81 25.52
CA VAL A 199 -5.55 0.52 26.05
C VAL A 199 -5.15 0.51 27.52
N SER A 200 -4.48 1.57 27.98
CA SER A 200 -3.98 1.76 29.36
C SER A 200 -4.87 1.05 30.40
N LEU A 201 -4.27 0.17 31.21
CA LEU A 201 -4.93 -0.65 32.25
C LEU A 201 -5.62 0.17 33.36
N GLY A 202 -5.69 1.50 33.22
CA GLY A 202 -6.34 2.43 34.14
C GLY A 202 -7.83 2.16 34.38
N GLU A 203 -8.53 1.45 33.49
CA GLU A 203 -9.96 1.11 33.71
C GLU A 203 -10.19 -0.12 34.60
N GLN A 204 -9.19 -0.98 34.86
CA GLN A 204 -9.40 -2.19 35.68
C GLN A 204 -8.60 -2.28 36.98
N GLY A 205 -7.69 -1.35 37.30
CA GLY A 205 -6.91 -1.50 38.54
C GLY A 205 -5.84 -0.48 38.89
N GLY A 206 -5.89 0.75 38.37
CA GLY A 206 -5.18 1.88 39.00
C GLY A 206 -3.67 1.97 38.80
N VAL A 207 -3.06 1.24 37.87
CA VAL A 207 -1.68 1.54 37.44
C VAL A 207 -1.76 2.44 36.21
N GLU A 208 -1.43 3.72 36.37
CA GLU A 208 -1.25 4.62 35.24
C GLU A 208 -0.17 4.06 34.31
N SER A 209 -0.49 3.94 33.02
CA SER A 209 0.50 3.56 32.00
C SER A 209 1.68 4.53 32.08
N VAL A 210 2.90 4.00 32.06
CA VAL A 210 4.13 4.81 31.98
C VAL A 210 4.19 5.66 30.71
N CYS A 211 3.31 5.39 29.75
CA CYS A 211 3.15 6.11 28.50
C CYS A 211 2.26 7.36 28.63
N ASN A 212 1.48 7.51 29.71
CA ASN A 212 0.60 8.65 29.92
C ASN A 212 1.31 10.01 29.81
N PRO A 213 2.52 10.21 30.39
CA PRO A 213 3.24 11.49 30.28
C PRO A 213 3.67 11.84 28.84
N LEU A 214 3.66 10.88 27.92
CA LEU A 214 4.03 11.10 26.51
C LEU A 214 2.85 11.60 25.66
N ILE A 215 1.63 11.59 26.20
CA ILE A 215 0.45 12.10 25.52
C ILE A 215 0.53 13.62 25.46
N THR A 216 0.36 14.20 24.27
CA THR A 216 0.43 15.66 24.07
C THR A 216 -0.74 16.15 23.21
N ASP A 217 -0.85 17.46 23.01
CA ASP A 217 -1.86 18.03 22.09
C ASP A 217 -1.63 17.63 20.63
N THR A 218 -0.42 17.19 20.29
CA THR A 218 0.00 16.84 18.93
C THR A 218 0.21 15.33 18.73
N HIS A 219 0.27 14.55 19.82
CA HIS A 219 0.55 13.12 19.78
C HIS A 219 -0.41 12.31 20.65
N ASP A 220 -0.84 11.18 20.12
CA ASP A 220 -1.43 10.08 20.88
C ASP A 220 -0.36 9.04 21.18
N VAL A 221 -0.57 8.25 22.23
CA VAL A 221 0.37 7.21 22.64
C VAL A 221 -0.35 5.90 22.80
N ILE A 222 0.16 4.88 22.13
CA ILE A 222 -0.34 3.52 22.19
C ILE A 222 0.61 2.73 23.10
N PRO A 223 0.20 2.36 24.31
CA PRO A 223 0.96 1.42 25.11
C PRO A 223 0.89 0.03 24.46
N VAL A 224 2.04 -0.59 24.25
CA VAL A 224 2.17 -1.93 23.69
C VAL A 224 2.96 -2.79 24.68
N TYR A 225 2.33 -3.86 25.17
CA TYR A 225 2.96 -4.79 26.09
C TYR A 225 3.37 -6.05 25.32
N ILE A 226 4.67 -6.32 25.31
CA ILE A 226 5.27 -7.46 24.61
C ILE A 226 6.02 -8.30 25.64
N THR A 227 5.30 -9.20 26.30
CA THR A 227 5.83 -10.06 27.36
C THR A 227 5.43 -11.52 27.16
N LYS A 228 6.21 -12.44 27.75
CA LYS A 228 5.82 -13.84 27.89
C LYS A 228 4.76 -13.98 28.98
N PRO A 229 4.09 -15.14 29.10
CA PRO A 229 3.15 -15.41 30.21
C PRO A 229 3.74 -15.21 31.62
N ASP A 230 5.07 -15.31 31.77
CA ASP A 230 5.78 -15.09 33.03
C ASP A 230 6.17 -13.61 33.27
N GLY A 231 5.77 -12.70 32.38
CA GLY A 231 6.08 -11.27 32.45
C GLY A 231 7.45 -10.86 31.90
N THR A 232 8.28 -11.80 31.45
CA THR A 232 9.60 -11.46 30.88
C THR A 232 9.49 -10.86 29.47
N PRO A 233 10.40 -9.95 29.06
CA PRO A 233 10.40 -9.39 27.71
C PRO A 233 10.56 -10.46 26.62
N VAL A 234 9.95 -10.22 25.45
CA VAL A 234 10.12 -11.07 24.26
C VAL A 234 11.01 -10.36 23.24
N ASP A 235 12.12 -11.00 22.87
CA ASP A 235 12.90 -10.61 21.70
C ASP A 235 12.24 -11.16 20.44
N GLY A 236 12.07 -10.33 19.40
CA GLY A 236 11.48 -10.82 18.16
C GLY A 236 11.01 -9.75 17.18
N TYR A 237 10.44 -10.25 16.08
CA TYR A 237 9.75 -9.44 15.07
C TYR A 237 8.25 -9.46 15.35
N PHE A 238 7.68 -8.26 15.50
CA PHE A 238 6.26 -8.07 15.73
C PHE A 238 5.69 -7.24 14.58
N THR A 239 4.46 -7.57 14.19
CA THR A 239 3.69 -6.69 13.31
C THR A 239 2.63 -6.02 14.16
N VAL A 240 2.67 -4.69 14.22
CA VAL A 240 1.65 -3.87 14.86
C VAL A 240 0.81 -3.23 13.75
N PHE A 241 -0.50 -3.36 13.85
CA PHE A 241 -1.41 -2.73 12.90
C PHE A 241 -1.81 -1.38 13.46
N VAL A 242 -1.58 -0.33 12.68
CA VAL A 242 -2.05 1.03 12.96
C VAL A 242 -2.95 1.41 11.76
N PRO A 243 -4.28 1.40 11.94
CA PRO A 243 -5.26 1.93 10.99
C PRO A 243 -5.02 3.38 10.57
#